data_AF-A0A2T9Z9L7-F1
#
_entry.id   AF-A0A2T9Z9L7-F1
#
_cell.length_a   1.000
_cell.length_b   1.000
_cell.length_c   1.000
_cell.angle_alpha   90.00
_cell.angle_beta   90.00
_cell.angle_gamma   90.00
#
_symmetry.space_group_name_H-M   'P 1'
#
loop_
_entity.id
_entity.type
_entity.pdbx_description
1 polymer ?
#
loop_
_entity_poly.entity_id
_entity_poly.type
_entity_poly.pdbx_seq_one_letter_code
_entity_poly.pdbx_strand_id
1 'polypeptide(L)'
;MDDVRAIYNSLNSNLSELLRAARAFYLSKRYITTKVDAKIFSEICKFGYIEFSQVVKYKNKHVKFSNKSDLVFNCLDRKLARVKKNKLSEQDMLQEFRAIMLDLIYEESGLEELEIEKLQDLQDQEEAILGSDGIIDIEYGTRLFLSFHMFMEQPFETHSAYNNVARILKLWLRFLSRNNVCPQFHPSIKNAISVCSLASKQLFSSLAISQLLPGKFSSAVLDNLSSQNTAPFDPKKLGFPQPMLDLYNSHFSNPVLASEYPTDIQILDIIPPFTLIASEYIRDTDDTTTNNTNTNTNINNPQFPLYFEKEIIDSVQKLLVIECTLSTLKNNSKFIHSVTAVWPSYTPFDYDPYENL
;
A
#
# COMPACT_ATOMS: atom_id res chain seq x y z
N MET A 1 31.70 18.80 3.73
CA MET A 1 31.66 17.93 4.93
C MET A 1 30.62 18.40 5.93
N ASP A 2 30.51 19.70 6.22
CA ASP A 2 29.51 20.22 7.18
C ASP A 2 28.05 19.99 6.74
N ASP A 3 27.75 20.07 5.43
CA ASP A 3 26.39 19.81 4.90
C ASP A 3 25.95 18.36 5.06
N VAL A 4 26.86 17.39 4.82
CA VAL A 4 26.57 15.96 4.98
C VAL A 4 26.26 15.63 6.44
N ARG A 5 26.98 16.24 7.39
CA ARG A 5 26.75 16.04 8.82
C ARG A 5 25.42 16.64 9.29
N ALA A 6 25.01 17.78 8.72
CA ALA A 6 23.73 18.40 9.01
C ALA A 6 22.55 17.55 8.49
N ILE A 7 22.66 17.01 7.27
CA ILE A 7 21.69 16.09 6.68
C ILE A 7 21.56 14.84 7.55
N TYR A 8 22.68 14.23 7.93
CA TYR A 8 22.72 13.05 8.79
C TYR A 8 22.06 13.26 10.16
N ASN A 9 22.35 14.39 10.82
CA ASN A 9 21.74 14.71 12.11
C ASN A 9 20.22 14.94 11.99
N SER A 10 19.77 15.57 10.90
CA SER A 10 18.35 15.76 10.61
C SER A 10 17.64 14.42 10.38
N LEU A 11 18.22 13.53 9.57
CA LEU A 11 17.68 12.19 9.30
C LEU A 11 17.55 11.36 10.57
N ASN A 12 18.60 11.33 11.41
CA ASN A 12 18.57 10.61 12.69
C ASN A 12 17.50 11.14 13.64
N SER A 13 17.31 12.46 13.69
CA SER A 13 16.23 13.06 14.49
C SER A 13 14.86 12.60 13.99
N ASN A 14 14.65 12.63 12.66
CA ASN A 14 13.39 12.20 12.04
C ASN A 14 13.12 10.71 12.27
N LEU A 15 14.13 9.84 12.13
CA LEU A 15 13.99 8.41 12.34
C LEU A 15 13.61 8.10 13.80
N SER A 16 14.25 8.78 14.77
CA SER A 16 13.93 8.64 16.19
C SER A 16 12.48 9.06 16.50
N GLU A 17 12.02 10.15 15.92
CA GLU A 17 10.63 10.59 16.04
C GLU A 17 9.64 9.60 15.40
N LEU A 18 9.94 9.11 14.20
CA LEU A 18 9.14 8.09 13.50
C LEU A 18 9.07 6.79 14.31
N LEU A 19 10.17 6.33 14.89
CA LEU A 19 10.22 5.16 15.77
C LEU A 19 9.34 5.34 17.01
N ARG A 20 9.41 6.51 17.66
CA ARG A 20 8.55 6.84 18.82
C ARG A 20 7.07 6.87 18.42
N ALA A 21 6.77 7.48 17.29
CA ALA A 21 5.42 7.55 16.75
C ALA A 21 4.88 6.15 16.40
N ALA A 22 5.68 5.31 15.75
CA ALA A 22 5.31 3.96 15.36
C ALA A 22 5.02 3.09 16.59
N ARG A 23 5.81 3.23 17.65
CA ARG A 23 5.55 2.60 18.96
C ARG A 23 4.19 3.03 19.53
N ALA A 24 3.95 4.34 19.62
CA ALA A 24 2.69 4.86 20.15
C ALA A 24 1.47 4.41 19.34
N PHE A 25 1.60 4.37 18.01
CA PHE A 25 0.57 3.87 17.11
C PHE A 25 0.30 2.38 17.30
N TYR A 26 1.35 1.55 17.32
CA TYR A 26 1.26 0.09 17.46
C TYR A 26 0.65 -0.35 18.80
N LEU A 27 0.98 0.35 19.89
CA LEU A 27 0.49 0.03 21.23
C LEU A 27 -0.98 0.46 21.46
N SER A 28 -1.48 1.38 20.65
CA SER A 28 -2.82 1.93 20.80
C SER A 28 -3.88 0.99 20.22
N LYS A 29 -4.74 0.46 21.10
CA LYS A 29 -5.94 -0.31 20.72
C LYS A 29 -6.92 0.48 19.85
N ARG A 30 -6.79 1.81 19.77
CA ARG A 30 -7.61 2.65 18.88
C ARG A 30 -7.23 2.50 17.41
N TYR A 31 -5.98 2.12 17.11
CA TYR A 31 -5.46 2.01 15.75
C TYR A 31 -5.24 0.57 15.33
N ILE A 32 -4.65 -0.23 16.21
CA ILE A 32 -4.37 -1.66 15.98
C ILE A 32 -5.35 -2.48 16.82
N THR A 33 -6.37 -3.01 16.16
CA THR A 33 -7.48 -3.73 16.83
C THR A 33 -7.35 -5.25 16.70
N THR A 34 -6.78 -5.71 15.58
CA THR A 34 -6.68 -7.13 15.24
C THR A 34 -5.23 -7.57 15.05
N LYS A 35 -5.00 -8.89 15.03
CA LYS A 35 -3.70 -9.46 14.64
C LYS A 35 -3.36 -9.15 13.17
N VAL A 36 -4.36 -9.01 12.31
CA VAL A 36 -4.17 -8.66 10.89
C VAL A 36 -3.68 -7.21 10.78
N ASP A 37 -4.29 -6.27 11.52
CA ASP A 37 -3.82 -4.87 11.58
C ASP A 37 -2.35 -4.79 12.00
N ALA A 38 -1.96 -5.58 13.00
CA ALA A 38 -0.60 -5.63 13.50
C ALA A 38 0.40 -6.14 12.47
N LYS A 39 0.02 -7.17 11.67
CA LYS A 39 0.85 -7.69 10.57
C LYS A 39 1.00 -6.66 9.45
N ILE A 40 -0.10 -6.05 9.02
CA ILE A 40 -0.09 -4.99 8.01
C ILE A 40 0.81 -3.84 8.44
N PHE A 41 0.67 -3.38 9.69
CA PHE A 41 1.50 -2.29 10.20
C PHE A 41 2.98 -2.66 10.29
N SER A 42 3.29 -3.92 10.60
CA SER A 42 4.67 -4.42 10.56
C SER A 42 5.27 -4.32 9.15
N GLU A 43 4.52 -4.68 8.10
CA GLU A 43 4.99 -4.54 6.73
C GLU A 43 5.14 -3.08 6.31
N ILE A 44 4.22 -2.20 6.73
CA ILE A 44 4.35 -0.74 6.52
C ILE A 44 5.65 -0.23 7.16
N CYS A 45 5.95 -0.64 8.40
CA CYS A 45 7.18 -0.27 9.07
C CYS A 45 8.41 -0.82 8.34
N LYS A 46 8.40 -2.09 7.93
CA LYS A 46 9.49 -2.73 7.18
C LYS A 46 9.76 -2.01 5.86
N PHE A 47 8.72 -1.70 5.09
CA PHE A 47 8.83 -0.96 3.83
C PHE A 47 9.35 0.46 4.02
N GLY A 48 8.94 1.13 5.11
CA GLY A 48 9.47 2.44 5.50
C GLY A 48 10.77 2.37 6.31
N TYR A 49 11.42 1.20 6.38
CA TYR A 49 12.68 0.94 7.10
C TYR A 49 12.67 1.37 8.58
N ILE A 50 11.50 1.32 9.20
CA ILE A 50 11.34 1.49 10.64
C ILE A 50 11.58 0.12 11.28
N GLU A 51 12.68 -0.05 12.01
CA GLU A 51 13.06 -1.33 12.64
C GLU A 51 11.96 -1.83 13.61
N PHE A 52 11.08 -2.72 13.12
CA PHE A 52 9.92 -3.17 13.87
C PHE A 52 10.29 -3.93 15.15
N SER A 53 11.48 -4.54 15.17
CA SER A 53 12.07 -5.14 16.38
C SER A 53 12.09 -4.12 17.54
N GLN A 54 12.46 -2.86 17.25
CA GLN A 54 12.48 -1.79 18.25
C GLN A 54 11.07 -1.33 18.64
N VAL A 55 10.11 -1.42 17.71
CA VAL A 55 8.69 -1.14 18.00
C VAL A 55 8.14 -2.16 19.00
N VAL A 56 8.47 -3.45 18.83
CA VAL A 56 7.96 -4.55 19.67
C VAL A 56 8.71 -4.70 20.99
N LYS A 57 10.04 -4.48 21.03
CA LYS A 57 10.86 -4.55 22.27
C LYS A 57 10.22 -3.75 23.42
N TYR A 58 9.69 -2.57 23.13
CA TYR A 58 9.05 -1.72 24.12
C TYR A 58 7.68 -2.22 24.57
N LYS A 59 6.91 -2.90 23.72
CA LYS A 59 5.68 -3.58 24.15
C LYS A 59 5.99 -4.62 25.20
N ASN A 60 7.03 -5.43 24.97
CA ASN A 60 7.47 -6.45 25.92
C ASN A 60 8.03 -5.82 27.20
N LYS A 61 8.80 -4.72 27.10
CA LYS A 61 9.23 -3.94 28.28
C LYS A 61 8.03 -3.39 29.05
N HIS A 62 7.06 -2.77 28.39
CA HIS A 62 5.89 -2.16 29.03
C HIS A 62 4.96 -3.20 29.66
N VAL A 63 4.80 -4.37 29.06
CA VAL A 63 4.10 -5.51 29.66
C VAL A 63 4.87 -6.02 30.87
N LYS A 64 6.20 -6.16 30.79
CA LYS A 64 7.04 -6.51 31.94
C LYS A 64 6.93 -5.47 33.06
N PHE A 65 6.98 -4.18 32.75
CA PHE A 65 6.83 -3.09 33.71
C PHE A 65 5.43 -3.05 34.32
N SER A 66 4.37 -3.24 33.52
CA SER A 66 3.00 -3.36 34.03
C SER A 66 2.87 -4.53 34.98
N ASN A 67 3.34 -5.72 34.58
CA ASN A 67 3.32 -6.91 35.42
C ASN A 67 4.16 -6.73 36.69
N LYS A 68 5.31 -6.05 36.61
CA LYS A 68 6.15 -5.70 37.77
C LYS A 68 5.44 -4.70 38.68
N SER A 69 4.80 -3.68 38.11
CA SER A 69 4.03 -2.69 38.86
C SER A 69 2.86 -3.34 39.58
N ASP A 70 2.10 -4.20 38.89
CA ASP A 70 1.04 -5.01 39.48
C ASP A 70 1.57 -5.92 40.59
N LEU A 71 2.76 -6.52 40.41
CA LEU A 71 3.42 -7.33 41.44
C LEU A 71 3.76 -6.49 42.68
N VAL A 72 4.33 -5.30 42.47
CA VAL A 72 4.67 -4.35 43.55
C VAL A 72 3.40 -3.92 44.29
N PHE A 73 2.34 -3.53 43.56
CA PHE A 73 1.06 -3.17 44.16
C PHE A 73 0.42 -4.33 44.93
N ASN A 74 0.39 -5.53 44.36
CA ASN A 74 -0.11 -6.72 45.04
C ASN A 74 0.70 -7.08 46.30
N CYS A 75 2.03 -6.91 46.24
CA CYS A 75 2.90 -7.09 47.40
C CYS A 75 2.63 -6.04 48.48
N LEU A 76 2.47 -4.78 48.10
CA LEU A 76 2.10 -3.68 48.99
C LEU A 76 0.73 -3.94 49.63
N ASP A 77 -0.28 -4.36 48.87
CA ASP A 77 -1.62 -4.65 49.39
C ASP A 77 -1.61 -5.81 50.40
N ARG A 78 -0.94 -6.92 50.05
CA ARG A 78 -0.78 -8.06 50.97
C ARG A 78 -0.01 -7.67 52.22
N LYS A 79 0.97 -6.78 52.10
CA LYS A 79 1.79 -6.31 53.23
C LYS A 79 1.06 -5.29 54.08
N LEU A 80 0.32 -4.34 53.52
CA LEU A 80 -0.59 -3.45 54.25
C LEU A 80 -1.61 -4.26 55.06
N ALA A 81 -2.14 -5.33 54.49
CA ALA A 81 -3.00 -6.27 55.21
C ALA A 81 -2.27 -6.98 56.38
N ARG A 82 -0.98 -7.30 56.24
CA ARG A 82 -0.15 -7.87 57.31
C ARG A 82 0.29 -6.86 58.36
N VAL A 83 0.63 -5.63 57.99
CA VAL A 83 1.01 -4.55 58.92
C VAL A 83 -0.17 -4.19 59.82
N LYS A 84 -1.37 -4.09 59.23
CA LYS A 84 -2.63 -3.98 59.99
C LYS A 84 -2.81 -5.13 60.99
N LYS A 85 -2.25 -6.31 60.70
CA LYS A 85 -2.33 -7.51 61.52
C LYS A 85 -1.20 -7.65 62.56
N ASN A 86 0.02 -7.19 62.26
CA ASN A 86 1.25 -7.56 62.97
C ASN A 86 2.09 -6.39 63.53
N LYS A 87 1.69 -5.11 63.39
CA LYS A 87 2.42 -3.93 63.94
C LYS A 87 3.94 -3.92 63.64
N LEU A 88 4.32 -4.06 62.37
CA LEU A 88 5.72 -3.88 61.93
C LEU A 88 6.19 -2.43 62.15
N SER A 89 7.50 -2.25 62.37
CA SER A 89 8.11 -0.94 62.57
C SER A 89 8.28 -0.19 61.24
N GLU A 90 8.28 1.15 61.28
CA GLU A 90 8.49 1.99 60.08
C GLU A 90 9.87 1.80 59.42
N GLN A 91 10.90 1.47 60.21
CA GLN A 91 12.25 1.24 59.69
C GLN A 91 12.34 -0.02 58.82
N ASP A 92 11.67 -1.11 59.22
CA ASP A 92 11.64 -2.35 58.43
C ASP A 92 10.96 -2.13 57.07
N MET A 93 9.91 -1.30 57.04
CA MET A 93 9.22 -0.93 55.80
C MET A 93 10.12 -0.13 54.84
N LEU A 94 10.90 0.81 55.39
CA LEU A 94 11.77 1.68 54.59
C LEU A 94 12.97 0.93 54.00
N GLN A 95 13.48 -0.07 54.74
CA GLN A 95 14.65 -0.86 54.33
C GLN A 95 14.28 -1.86 53.22
N GLU A 96 13.12 -2.51 53.31
CA GLU A 96 12.63 -3.37 52.22
C GLU A 96 12.27 -2.58 50.95
N PHE A 97 11.68 -1.38 51.10
CA PHE A 97 11.36 -0.53 49.94
C PHE A 97 12.62 -0.12 49.18
N ARG A 98 13.70 0.21 49.91
CA ARG A 98 15.01 0.49 49.30
C ARG A 98 15.60 -0.71 48.56
N ALA A 99 15.47 -1.93 49.10
CA ALA A 99 15.95 -3.14 48.44
C ALA A 99 15.25 -3.38 47.09
N ILE A 100 13.93 -3.23 47.06
CA ILE A 100 13.14 -3.38 45.81
C ILE A 100 13.52 -2.31 44.78
N MET A 101 13.71 -1.05 45.22
CA MET A 101 14.14 0.03 44.32
C MET A 101 15.54 -0.20 43.75
N LEU A 102 16.47 -0.74 44.54
CA LEU A 102 17.83 -1.04 44.10
C LEU A 102 17.88 -2.16 43.06
N ASP A 103 17.10 -3.23 43.24
CA ASP A 103 16.98 -4.31 42.24
C ASP A 103 16.42 -3.80 40.89
N LEU A 104 15.51 -2.81 40.94
CA LEU A 104 14.95 -2.20 39.73
C LEU A 104 15.97 -1.34 38.97
N ILE A 105 16.85 -0.64 39.67
CA ILE A 105 17.86 0.25 39.08
C ILE A 105 18.99 -0.55 38.42
N TYR A 106 19.42 -1.67 39.01
CA TYR A 106 20.55 -2.46 38.49
C TYR A 106 20.25 -3.22 37.19
N GLU A 107 18.99 -3.59 36.92
CA GLU A 107 18.60 -4.24 35.66
C GLU A 107 18.58 -3.28 34.45
N GLU A 108 18.45 -1.96 34.66
CA GLU A 108 18.41 -0.96 33.58
C GLU A 108 19.79 -0.70 32.96
N SER A 109 20.85 -0.75 33.76
CA SER A 109 22.24 -0.48 33.35
C SER A 109 22.88 -1.54 32.45
N GLY A 110 22.33 -2.76 32.34
CA GLY A 110 22.88 -3.83 31.50
C GLY A 110 22.45 -3.79 30.03
N LEU A 111 21.67 -2.80 29.61
CA LEU A 111 21.02 -2.73 28.29
C LEU A 111 21.66 -1.75 27.31
N GLU A 112 22.54 -0.84 27.76
CA GLU A 112 23.10 0.24 26.93
C GLU A 112 24.24 -0.22 26.00
N GLU A 113 24.97 -1.29 26.31
CA GLU A 113 26.12 -1.75 25.49
C GLU A 113 25.72 -2.50 24.20
N LEU A 114 24.48 -3.00 24.09
CA LEU A 114 23.97 -3.74 22.93
C LEU A 114 23.38 -2.86 21.81
N GLU A 115 23.27 -1.54 22.02
CA GLU A 115 22.66 -0.60 21.07
C GLU A 115 23.65 -0.01 20.06
N ILE A 116 24.96 -0.07 20.31
CA ILE A 116 25.99 0.59 19.47
C ILE A 116 26.32 -0.22 18.21
N GLU A 117 26.40 -1.55 18.31
CA GLU A 117 26.80 -2.42 17.19
C GLU A 117 25.70 -2.54 16.11
N LYS A 118 24.43 -2.31 16.47
CA LYS A 118 23.28 -2.35 15.54
C LYS A 118 23.08 -1.06 14.73
N LEU A 119 23.70 0.04 15.15
CA LEU A 119 23.60 1.32 14.45
C LEU A 119 24.41 1.33 13.15
N GLN A 120 25.45 0.50 13.04
CA GLN A 120 26.30 0.41 11.86
C GLN A 120 25.61 -0.33 10.70
N ASP A 121 24.92 -1.46 10.98
CA ASP A 121 24.17 -2.24 9.98
C ASP A 121 22.97 -1.48 9.40
N LEU A 122 22.43 -0.50 10.13
CA LEU A 122 21.33 0.37 9.66
C LEU A 122 21.83 1.42 8.65
N GLN A 123 23.09 1.87 8.75
CA GLN A 123 23.67 2.85 7.83
C GLN A 123 23.78 2.30 6.39
N ASP A 124 24.17 1.04 6.25
CA ASP A 124 24.32 0.40 4.94
C ASP A 124 22.97 0.12 4.25
N GLN A 125 21.88 0.05 5.03
CA GLN A 125 20.52 -0.09 4.50
C GLN A 125 19.88 1.25 4.14
N GLU A 126 20.29 2.36 4.79
CA GLU A 126 19.76 3.71 4.55
C GLU A 126 20.18 4.31 3.19
N GLU A 127 21.42 4.04 2.74
CA GLU A 127 21.92 4.47 1.43
C GLU A 127 21.14 3.86 0.24
N ALA A 128 20.45 2.73 0.46
CA ALA A 128 19.68 2.06 -0.60
C ALA A 128 18.27 2.65 -0.81
N ILE A 129 17.79 3.50 0.10
CA ILE A 129 16.38 3.95 0.16
C ILE A 129 16.25 5.40 -0.26
N LEU A 130 17.24 6.21 0.12
CA LEU A 130 17.35 7.58 -0.33
C LEU A 130 17.74 7.51 -1.80
N GLY A 131 16.88 8.03 -2.68
CA GLY A 131 17.28 8.33 -4.06
C GLY A 131 18.56 9.16 -4.05
N SER A 132 19.27 9.21 -5.16
CA SER A 132 20.53 9.97 -5.30
C SER A 132 20.40 11.47 -4.95
N ASP A 133 19.17 11.99 -4.89
CA ASP A 133 18.82 13.36 -4.49
C ASP A 133 18.59 13.55 -2.98
N GLY A 134 18.49 12.47 -2.20
CA GLY A 134 18.20 12.48 -0.76
C GLY A 134 16.77 12.93 -0.41
N ILE A 135 15.85 12.99 -1.39
CA ILE A 135 14.49 13.49 -1.17
C ILE A 135 13.59 12.34 -0.68
N ILE A 136 12.95 12.56 0.48
CA ILE A 136 11.94 11.63 1.02
C ILE A 136 10.57 12.03 0.47
N ASP A 137 10.05 11.25 -0.48
CA ASP A 137 8.67 11.38 -0.97
C ASP A 137 7.74 10.30 -0.38
N ILE A 138 6.97 10.69 0.63
CA ILE A 138 6.00 9.83 1.31
C ILE A 138 4.81 9.49 0.41
N GLU A 139 4.42 10.39 -0.49
CA GLU A 139 3.35 10.16 -1.45
C GLU A 139 3.75 9.06 -2.43
N TYR A 140 4.93 9.19 -3.06
CA TYR A 140 5.47 8.19 -3.96
C TYR A 140 5.64 6.83 -3.26
N GLY A 141 6.27 6.79 -2.08
CA GLY A 141 6.41 5.56 -1.31
C GLY A 141 5.06 4.92 -0.96
N THR A 142 4.03 5.73 -0.68
CA THR A 142 2.67 5.24 -0.44
C THR A 142 2.04 4.63 -1.69
N ARG A 143 2.22 5.27 -2.86
CA ARG A 143 1.76 4.75 -4.14
C ARG A 143 2.44 3.41 -4.44
N LEU A 144 3.78 3.38 -4.37
CA LEU A 144 4.61 2.19 -4.62
C LEU A 144 4.23 1.02 -3.69
N PHE A 145 4.03 1.29 -2.40
CA PHE A 145 3.61 0.29 -1.43
C PHE A 145 2.25 -0.34 -1.80
N LEU A 146 1.28 0.51 -2.18
CA LEU A 146 -0.10 0.10 -2.46
C LEU A 146 -0.33 -0.45 -3.87
N SER A 147 0.58 -0.20 -4.83
CA SER A 147 0.46 -0.70 -6.21
C SER A 147 1.39 -1.87 -6.53
N PHE A 148 2.51 -2.02 -5.81
CA PHE A 148 3.49 -3.09 -6.07
C PHE A 148 3.77 -3.96 -4.85
N HIS A 149 4.31 -3.36 -3.78
CA HIS A 149 4.86 -4.14 -2.66
C HIS A 149 3.83 -5.08 -2.04
N MET A 150 2.63 -4.58 -1.80
CA MET A 150 1.60 -5.36 -1.15
C MET A 150 1.07 -6.56 -1.97
N PHE A 151 1.30 -6.61 -3.28
CA PHE A 151 0.93 -7.76 -4.11
C PHE A 151 1.98 -8.88 -4.06
N MET A 152 3.19 -8.60 -3.57
CA MET A 152 4.30 -9.54 -3.50
C MET A 152 4.43 -10.24 -2.14
N GLU A 153 3.76 -9.73 -1.10
CA GLU A 153 3.99 -10.13 0.29
C GLU A 153 2.85 -11.02 0.85
N GLN A 154 3.23 -12.15 1.47
CA GLN A 154 2.29 -13.14 2.04
C GLN A 154 1.18 -12.59 2.96
N PRO A 155 1.42 -11.58 3.83
CA PRO A 155 0.38 -11.08 4.74
C PRO A 155 -0.87 -10.57 4.04
N PHE A 156 -0.77 -10.22 2.75
CA PHE A 156 -1.86 -9.69 1.96
C PHE A 156 -2.68 -10.75 1.21
N GLU A 157 -2.31 -12.03 1.24
CA GLU A 157 -3.06 -13.10 0.54
C GLU A 157 -4.55 -13.21 0.95
N THR A 158 -4.93 -12.66 2.10
CA THR A 158 -6.32 -12.68 2.58
C THR A 158 -7.10 -11.45 2.14
N HIS A 159 -8.36 -11.65 1.74
CA HIS A 159 -9.30 -10.56 1.42
C HIS A 159 -9.42 -9.53 2.57
N SER A 160 -9.36 -10.00 3.82
CA SER A 160 -9.36 -9.13 5.00
C SER A 160 -8.13 -8.22 5.08
N ALA A 161 -6.96 -8.66 4.61
CA ALA A 161 -5.75 -7.85 4.65
C ALA A 161 -5.79 -6.74 3.57
N TYR A 162 -6.22 -7.08 2.34
CA TYR A 162 -6.46 -6.12 1.26
C TYR A 162 -7.43 -4.99 1.69
N ASN A 163 -8.53 -5.33 2.35
CA ASN A 163 -9.49 -4.31 2.81
C ASN A 163 -8.94 -3.38 3.90
N ASN A 164 -7.91 -3.81 4.64
CA ASN A 164 -7.38 -3.08 5.78
C ASN A 164 -6.10 -2.30 5.50
N VAL A 165 -5.33 -2.66 4.47
CA VAL A 165 -4.01 -2.06 4.20
C VAL A 165 -4.08 -0.54 4.01
N ALA A 166 -4.92 -0.07 3.08
CA ALA A 166 -5.11 1.35 2.81
C ALA A 166 -5.68 2.09 4.03
N ARG A 167 -6.53 1.42 4.83
CA ARG A 167 -7.07 1.97 6.08
C ARG A 167 -5.97 2.17 7.12
N ILE A 168 -5.15 1.15 7.38
CA ILE A 168 -4.10 1.20 8.38
C ILE A 168 -3.04 2.22 8.00
N LEU A 169 -2.61 2.24 6.74
CA LEU A 169 -1.67 3.25 6.24
C LEU A 169 -2.24 4.67 6.36
N LYS A 170 -3.50 4.88 5.99
CA LYS A 170 -4.18 6.17 6.19
C LYS A 170 -4.26 6.59 7.66
N LEU A 171 -4.54 5.66 8.57
CA LEU A 171 -4.57 5.94 10.01
C LEU A 171 -3.19 6.30 10.53
N TRP A 172 -2.15 5.62 10.05
CA TRP A 172 -0.76 5.90 10.38
C TRP A 172 -0.35 7.32 9.92
N LEU A 173 -0.59 7.66 8.66
CA LEU A 173 -0.29 8.98 8.10
C LEU A 173 -1.05 10.10 8.82
N ARG A 174 -2.33 9.87 9.17
CA ARG A 174 -3.11 10.82 10.00
C ARG A 174 -2.56 10.96 11.41
N PHE A 175 -2.05 9.87 11.99
CA PHE A 175 -1.41 9.91 13.29
C PHE A 175 -0.13 10.75 13.24
N LEU A 176 0.72 10.58 12.23
CA LEU A 176 1.91 11.40 12.03
C LEU A 176 1.55 12.88 11.91
N SER A 177 0.63 13.22 11.00
CA SER A 177 0.21 14.60 10.77
C SER A 177 -0.42 15.26 12.00
N ARG A 178 -1.32 14.57 12.72
CA ARG A 178 -1.98 15.13 13.91
C ARG A 178 -1.01 15.38 15.06
N ASN A 179 0.01 14.53 15.21
CA ASN A 179 1.00 14.67 16.28
C ASN A 179 2.23 15.48 15.84
N ASN A 180 2.20 16.11 14.66
CA ASN A 180 3.27 16.94 14.13
C ASN A 180 4.64 16.21 14.07
N VAL A 181 4.61 14.93 13.68
CA VAL A 181 5.82 14.11 13.51
C VAL A 181 6.42 14.43 12.15
N CYS A 182 7.68 14.88 12.11
CA CYS A 182 8.37 15.31 10.88
C CYS A 182 7.55 16.34 10.06
N PRO A 183 7.26 17.54 10.61
CA PRO A 183 6.35 18.53 10.02
C PRO A 183 6.75 18.98 8.60
N GLN A 184 8.03 18.92 8.26
CA GLN A 184 8.55 19.24 6.93
C GLN A 184 7.93 18.38 5.82
N PHE A 185 7.44 17.17 6.14
CA PHE A 185 6.81 16.27 5.16
C PHE A 185 5.27 16.37 5.17
N HIS A 186 4.66 17.28 5.93
CA HIS A 186 3.21 17.41 6.02
C HIS A 186 2.48 17.54 4.66
N PRO A 187 2.99 18.29 3.66
CA PRO A 187 2.37 18.32 2.34
C PRO A 187 2.32 16.94 1.68
N SER A 188 3.45 16.22 1.64
CA SER A 188 3.54 14.87 1.07
C SER A 188 2.68 13.86 1.85
N ILE A 189 2.62 13.96 3.19
CA ILE A 189 1.71 13.15 4.03
C ILE A 189 0.23 13.40 3.67
N LYS A 190 -0.15 14.66 3.41
CA LYS A 190 -1.53 15.01 3.04
C LYS A 190 -1.92 14.40 1.69
N ASN A 191 -1.01 14.40 0.73
CA ASN A 191 -1.22 13.74 -0.55
C ASN A 191 -1.24 12.21 -0.41
N ALA A 192 -0.33 11.62 0.37
CA ALA A 192 -0.36 10.19 0.69
C ALA A 192 -1.70 9.74 1.32
N ILE A 193 -2.33 10.59 2.15
CA ILE A 193 -3.67 10.33 2.70
C ILE A 193 -4.75 10.33 1.61
N SER A 194 -4.64 11.17 0.58
CA SER A 194 -5.56 11.18 -0.57
C SER A 194 -5.38 9.90 -1.40
N VAL A 195 -4.13 9.47 -1.64
CA VAL A 195 -3.79 8.19 -2.29
C VAL A 195 -4.41 7.02 -1.53
N CYS A 196 -4.25 6.94 -0.20
CA CYS A 196 -4.86 5.87 0.59
C CYS A 196 -6.40 5.88 0.50
N SER A 197 -7.01 7.07 0.32
CA SER A 197 -8.46 7.21 0.16
C SER A 197 -8.94 6.71 -1.20
N LEU A 198 -8.13 6.90 -2.26
CA LEU A 198 -8.35 6.29 -3.56
C LEU A 198 -8.16 4.78 -3.47
N ALA A 199 -7.04 4.31 -2.95
CA ALA A 199 -6.73 2.88 -2.81
C ALA A 199 -7.83 2.10 -2.07
N SER A 200 -8.39 2.67 -1.00
CA SER A 200 -9.51 2.04 -0.28
C SER A 200 -10.76 1.78 -1.16
N LYS A 201 -10.90 2.49 -2.28
CA LYS A 201 -12.01 2.33 -3.24
C LYS A 201 -11.63 1.51 -4.47
N GLN A 202 -10.37 1.58 -4.91
CA GLN A 202 -9.96 0.97 -6.19
C GLN A 202 -9.30 -0.40 -6.01
N LEU A 203 -8.55 -0.61 -4.93
CA LEU A 203 -7.66 -1.77 -4.75
C LEU A 203 -8.38 -3.11 -4.97
N PHE A 204 -9.53 -3.30 -4.31
CA PHE A 204 -10.29 -4.54 -4.47
C PHE A 204 -10.87 -4.69 -5.88
N SER A 205 -11.36 -3.59 -6.46
CA SER A 205 -11.87 -3.56 -7.82
C SER A 205 -10.80 -3.91 -8.84
N SER A 206 -9.59 -3.34 -8.72
CA SER A 206 -8.45 -3.65 -9.58
C SER A 206 -8.07 -5.13 -9.52
N LEU A 207 -8.07 -5.72 -8.32
CA LEU A 207 -7.84 -7.16 -8.14
C LEU A 207 -8.96 -8.02 -8.73
N ALA A 208 -10.22 -7.63 -8.58
CA ALA A 208 -11.33 -8.35 -9.19
C ALA A 208 -11.26 -8.30 -10.72
N ILE A 209 -10.96 -7.12 -11.28
CA ILE A 209 -10.84 -6.91 -12.73
C ILE A 209 -9.67 -7.71 -13.31
N SER A 210 -8.53 -7.79 -12.63
CA SER A 210 -7.37 -8.56 -13.11
C SER A 210 -7.67 -10.06 -13.25
N GLN A 211 -8.65 -10.57 -12.50
CA GLN A 211 -9.12 -11.96 -12.59
C GLN A 211 -10.21 -12.16 -13.65
N LEU A 212 -10.91 -11.10 -14.06
CA LEU A 212 -12.02 -11.17 -15.01
C LEU A 212 -11.55 -10.87 -16.45
N LEU A 213 -10.52 -10.06 -16.63
CA LEU A 213 -9.97 -9.75 -17.95
C LEU A 213 -9.20 -10.94 -18.56
N PRO A 214 -9.17 -11.08 -19.90
CA PRO A 214 -9.74 -10.18 -20.92
C PRO A 214 -11.27 -10.29 -21.11
N GLY A 215 -11.95 -11.16 -20.35
CA GLY A 215 -13.39 -11.38 -20.44
C GLY A 215 -13.79 -12.42 -21.50
N LYS A 216 -14.99 -12.98 -21.38
CA LYS A 216 -15.51 -14.01 -22.31
C LYS A 216 -15.80 -13.42 -23.68
N PHE A 217 -16.15 -12.13 -23.76
CA PHE A 217 -16.36 -11.40 -25.01
C PHE A 217 -15.08 -11.38 -25.84
N SER A 218 -13.96 -10.98 -25.25
CA SER A 218 -12.66 -10.97 -25.93
C SER A 218 -12.23 -12.38 -26.32
N SER A 219 -12.40 -13.37 -25.43
CA SER A 219 -12.14 -14.78 -25.75
C SER A 219 -12.96 -15.27 -26.94
N ALA A 220 -14.23 -14.90 -27.02
CA ALA A 220 -15.11 -15.27 -28.13
C ALA A 220 -14.66 -14.65 -29.47
N VAL A 221 -14.08 -13.44 -29.45
CA VAL A 221 -13.49 -12.84 -30.65
C VAL A 221 -12.24 -13.62 -31.10
N LEU A 222 -11.39 -14.02 -30.14
CA LEU A 222 -10.19 -14.83 -30.40
C LEU A 222 -10.52 -16.23 -30.94
N ASP A 223 -11.54 -16.88 -30.37
CA ASP A 223 -12.01 -18.18 -30.83
C ASP A 223 -12.53 -18.09 -32.27
N ASN A 224 -13.31 -17.04 -32.59
CA ASN A 224 -13.80 -16.80 -33.94
C ASN A 224 -12.65 -16.59 -34.93
N LEU A 225 -11.66 -15.74 -34.59
CA LEU A 225 -10.44 -15.54 -35.38
C LEU A 225 -9.70 -16.85 -35.66
N SER A 226 -9.57 -17.71 -34.65
CA SER A 226 -8.90 -19.02 -34.76
C SER A 226 -9.68 -20.03 -35.61
N SER A 227 -11.02 -19.95 -35.57
CA SER A 227 -11.93 -20.92 -36.19
C SER A 227 -12.22 -20.70 -37.68
N GLN A 228 -11.76 -19.59 -38.27
CA GLN A 228 -12.08 -19.22 -39.66
C GLN A 228 -11.75 -20.29 -40.72
N ASN A 229 -10.92 -21.27 -40.38
CA ASN A 229 -10.50 -22.35 -41.26
C ASN A 229 -11.12 -23.73 -40.96
N THR A 230 -11.94 -23.87 -39.89
CA THR A 230 -12.34 -25.20 -39.40
C THR A 230 -13.85 -25.39 -39.22
N ALA A 231 -14.60 -24.38 -38.76
CA ALA A 231 -16.07 -24.44 -38.64
C ALA A 231 -16.68 -23.04 -38.50
N PRO A 232 -17.93 -22.81 -38.93
CA PRO A 232 -18.61 -21.54 -38.70
C PRO A 232 -18.83 -21.31 -37.20
N PHE A 233 -18.31 -20.18 -36.70
CA PHE A 233 -18.50 -19.74 -35.33
C PHE A 233 -19.96 -19.34 -35.08
N ASP A 234 -20.58 -19.88 -34.02
CA ASP A 234 -21.97 -19.58 -33.64
C ASP A 234 -22.00 -18.74 -32.35
N PRO A 235 -22.17 -17.41 -32.45
CA PRO A 235 -22.13 -16.52 -31.29
C PRO A 235 -23.30 -16.74 -30.33
N LYS A 236 -24.38 -17.45 -30.74
CA LYS A 236 -25.49 -17.78 -29.83
C LYS A 236 -25.07 -18.78 -28.74
N LYS A 237 -24.02 -19.58 -28.98
CA LYS A 237 -23.50 -20.54 -28.00
C LYS A 237 -22.73 -19.88 -26.86
N LEU A 238 -22.42 -18.59 -26.97
CA LEU A 238 -21.67 -17.84 -25.97
C LEU A 238 -22.49 -17.51 -24.72
N GLY A 239 -23.83 -17.65 -24.79
CA GLY A 239 -24.71 -17.34 -23.67
C GLY A 239 -24.78 -15.84 -23.32
N PHE A 240 -24.36 -14.97 -24.23
CA PHE A 240 -24.46 -13.53 -24.04
C PHE A 240 -25.92 -13.06 -24.04
N PRO A 241 -26.27 -12.04 -23.22
CA PRO A 241 -27.57 -11.41 -23.32
C PRO A 241 -27.74 -10.76 -24.70
N GLN A 242 -28.98 -10.66 -25.19
CA GLN A 242 -29.27 -10.19 -26.55
C GLN A 242 -28.56 -8.88 -26.94
N PRO A 243 -28.52 -7.82 -26.11
CA PRO A 243 -27.86 -6.58 -26.54
C PRO A 243 -26.34 -6.71 -26.70
N MET A 244 -25.71 -7.62 -25.96
CA MET A 244 -24.27 -7.91 -26.13
C MET A 244 -24.02 -8.76 -27.37
N LEU A 245 -24.93 -9.69 -27.69
CA LEU A 245 -24.91 -10.45 -28.94
C LEU A 245 -25.09 -9.53 -30.16
N ASP A 246 -25.94 -8.51 -30.05
CA ASP A 246 -26.13 -7.51 -31.10
C ASP A 246 -24.84 -6.72 -31.35
N LEU A 247 -24.14 -6.30 -30.29
CA LEU A 247 -22.82 -5.65 -30.38
C LEU A 247 -21.75 -6.58 -30.99
N TYR A 248 -21.74 -7.85 -30.60
CA TYR A 248 -20.85 -8.83 -31.20
C TYR A 248 -21.11 -8.97 -32.70
N ASN A 249 -22.38 -9.09 -33.10
CA ASN A 249 -22.74 -9.27 -34.50
C ASN A 249 -22.46 -8.03 -35.35
N SER A 250 -22.58 -6.82 -34.80
CA SER A 250 -22.32 -5.58 -35.53
C SER A 250 -20.83 -5.29 -35.74
N HIS A 251 -19.97 -5.70 -34.79
CA HIS A 251 -18.55 -5.32 -34.80
C HIS A 251 -17.58 -6.50 -34.98
N PHE A 252 -17.98 -7.73 -34.67
CA PHE A 252 -17.08 -8.88 -34.50
C PHE A 252 -17.54 -10.18 -35.17
N SER A 253 -18.59 -10.18 -36.01
CA SER A 253 -19.12 -11.41 -36.62
C SER A 253 -18.14 -12.10 -37.58
N ASN A 254 -17.34 -11.31 -38.31
CA ASN A 254 -16.32 -11.77 -39.26
C ASN A 254 -15.00 -11.04 -38.99
N PRO A 255 -14.34 -11.32 -37.85
CA PRO A 255 -13.21 -10.53 -37.41
C PRO A 255 -12.03 -10.79 -38.33
N VAL A 256 -11.39 -9.74 -38.86
CA VAL A 256 -10.13 -9.90 -39.59
C VAL A 256 -9.10 -9.05 -38.87
N LEU A 257 -8.07 -9.71 -38.31
CA LEU A 257 -7.01 -9.02 -37.58
C LEU A 257 -6.25 -8.09 -38.53
N ALA A 258 -6.08 -6.83 -38.11
CA ALA A 258 -5.29 -5.82 -38.81
C ALA A 258 -3.94 -5.61 -38.13
N SER A 259 -3.93 -5.50 -36.80
CA SER A 259 -2.70 -5.37 -36.01
C SER A 259 -2.90 -5.90 -34.60
N GLU A 260 -1.79 -6.24 -33.94
CA GLU A 260 -1.75 -6.68 -32.55
C GLU A 260 -0.39 -6.26 -31.96
N TYR A 261 -0.40 -5.63 -30.79
CA TYR A 261 0.82 -5.18 -30.13
C TYR A 261 0.62 -5.03 -28.60
N PRO A 262 1.69 -5.20 -27.80
CA PRO A 262 1.67 -4.87 -26.38
C PRO A 262 1.55 -3.36 -26.19
N THR A 263 0.68 -2.93 -25.27
CA THR A 263 0.44 -1.51 -24.96
C THR A 263 -0.24 -1.37 -23.59
N ASP A 264 -0.29 -0.14 -23.10
CA ASP A 264 -1.12 0.23 -21.96
C ASP A 264 -2.33 0.99 -22.45
N ILE A 265 -3.46 0.75 -21.82
CA ILE A 265 -4.68 1.51 -22.06
C ILE A 265 -5.18 2.12 -20.77
N GLN A 266 -5.76 3.32 -20.85
CA GLN A 266 -6.41 3.98 -19.73
C GLN A 266 -7.92 4.03 -19.96
N ILE A 267 -8.69 3.65 -18.94
CA ILE A 267 -10.15 3.75 -18.97
C ILE A 267 -10.56 5.20 -18.69
N LEU A 268 -11.14 5.88 -19.67
CA LEU A 268 -11.56 7.27 -19.56
C LEU A 268 -13.01 7.41 -19.11
N ASP A 269 -13.88 6.55 -19.64
CA ASP A 269 -15.30 6.58 -19.31
C ASP A 269 -15.95 5.18 -19.31
N ILE A 270 -17.09 5.08 -18.63
CA ILE A 270 -17.87 3.85 -18.48
C ILE A 270 -19.27 4.15 -18.99
N ILE A 271 -19.70 3.44 -20.04
CA ILE A 271 -21.02 3.54 -20.65
C ILE A 271 -21.75 2.21 -20.41
N PRO A 272 -22.54 2.11 -19.33
CA PRO A 272 -23.29 0.90 -19.04
C PRO A 272 -24.28 0.55 -20.17
N PRO A 273 -24.56 -0.74 -20.39
CA PRO A 273 -24.12 -1.87 -19.56
C PRO A 273 -22.89 -2.63 -20.06
N PHE A 274 -22.32 -2.31 -21.23
CA PHE A 274 -21.30 -3.16 -21.88
C PHE A 274 -20.09 -2.43 -22.45
N THR A 275 -19.99 -1.10 -22.33
CA THR A 275 -18.98 -0.33 -23.08
C THR A 275 -18.08 0.47 -22.14
N LEU A 276 -16.76 0.38 -22.38
CA LEU A 276 -15.75 1.26 -21.81
C LEU A 276 -15.17 2.13 -22.91
N ILE A 277 -14.95 3.40 -22.59
CA ILE A 277 -14.18 4.29 -23.46
C ILE A 277 -12.76 4.30 -22.94
N ALA A 278 -11.83 3.87 -23.79
CA ALA A 278 -10.41 3.79 -23.47
C ALA A 278 -9.58 4.61 -24.47
N SER A 279 -8.36 4.93 -24.08
CA SER A 279 -7.31 5.42 -24.97
C SER A 279 -6.02 4.67 -24.67
N GLU A 280 -5.10 4.62 -25.62
CA GLU A 280 -3.74 4.19 -25.34
C GLU A 280 -3.12 5.15 -24.31
N TYR A 281 -2.49 4.57 -23.28
CA TYR A 281 -1.79 5.27 -22.22
C TYR A 281 -0.32 5.36 -22.61
N ILE A 282 0.18 6.59 -22.70
CA ILE A 282 1.59 6.85 -22.96
C ILE A 282 2.24 7.06 -21.60
N ARG A 283 3.19 6.19 -21.22
CA ARG A 283 3.87 6.24 -19.91
C ARG A 283 4.77 7.48 -19.77
N ASP A 284 5.17 8.10 -20.88
CA ASP A 284 6.08 9.25 -20.90
C ASP A 284 5.58 10.41 -21.76
N THR A 285 5.61 11.60 -21.19
CA THR A 285 6.14 12.78 -21.88
C THR A 285 6.94 13.57 -20.86
N ASP A 286 8.17 13.94 -21.20
CA ASP A 286 9.13 14.77 -20.46
C ASP A 286 8.54 16.08 -19.88
N ASP A 287 7.63 16.01 -18.90
CA ASP A 287 7.06 17.17 -18.24
C ASP A 287 7.99 17.62 -17.09
N THR A 288 9.21 18.01 -17.47
CA THR A 288 10.09 18.88 -16.67
C THR A 288 9.49 20.28 -16.45
N THR A 289 8.28 20.53 -16.94
CA THR A 289 7.59 21.81 -16.82
C THR A 289 6.13 21.63 -16.43
N THR A 290 5.86 21.48 -15.14
CA THR A 290 4.94 22.32 -14.32
C THR A 290 4.26 21.54 -13.21
N ASN A 291 4.45 22.03 -11.98
CA ASN A 291 3.71 21.67 -10.77
C ASN A 291 2.23 22.05 -10.88
N ASN A 292 1.44 21.32 -11.68
CA ASN A 292 -0.01 21.42 -11.65
C ASN A 292 -0.64 20.05 -11.49
N THR A 293 -1.04 19.76 -10.26
CA THR A 293 -1.95 18.68 -9.89
C THR A 293 -3.29 18.86 -10.59
N ASN A 294 -3.41 18.36 -11.82
CA ASN A 294 -4.66 17.96 -12.46
C ASN A 294 -4.33 17.01 -13.62
N THR A 295 -4.28 15.73 -13.26
CA THR A 295 -4.11 14.55 -14.11
C THR A 295 -5.15 14.50 -15.23
N ASN A 296 -4.81 15.05 -16.39
CA ASN A 296 -5.61 14.98 -17.62
C ASN A 296 -4.75 15.17 -18.88
N THR A 297 -3.53 14.62 -18.90
CA THR A 297 -2.58 14.76 -20.01
C THR A 297 -2.96 13.94 -21.26
N ASN A 298 -3.88 12.98 -21.15
CA ASN A 298 -4.29 12.12 -22.29
C ASN A 298 -5.52 12.60 -23.09
N ILE A 299 -5.97 13.85 -22.95
CA ILE A 299 -7.17 14.37 -23.67
C ILE A 299 -7.03 14.26 -25.20
N ASN A 300 -5.80 14.22 -25.72
CA ASN A 300 -5.53 14.21 -27.16
C ASN A 300 -5.39 12.82 -27.78
N ASN A 301 -5.34 11.75 -26.99
CA ASN A 301 -5.19 10.40 -27.56
C ASN A 301 -6.51 9.92 -28.18
N PRO A 302 -6.45 9.25 -29.35
CA PRO A 302 -7.64 8.67 -29.97
C PRO A 302 -8.37 7.74 -29.00
N GLN A 303 -9.65 8.02 -28.77
CA GLN A 303 -10.51 7.21 -27.92
C GLN A 303 -11.15 6.09 -28.73
N PHE A 304 -11.32 4.93 -28.10
CA PHE A 304 -11.99 3.79 -28.71
C PHE A 304 -12.87 3.03 -27.71
N PRO A 305 -13.99 2.47 -28.17
CA PRO A 305 -14.83 1.63 -27.33
C PRO A 305 -14.21 0.24 -27.16
N LEU A 306 -14.31 -0.29 -25.94
CA LEU A 306 -14.08 -1.67 -25.60
C LEU A 306 -15.36 -2.27 -25.03
N TYR A 307 -15.63 -3.55 -25.34
CA TYR A 307 -16.87 -4.21 -24.96
C TYR A 307 -16.61 -5.36 -23.99
N PHE A 308 -17.33 -5.38 -22.87
CA PHE A 308 -17.16 -6.36 -21.80
C PHE A 308 -18.47 -6.78 -21.17
N GLU A 309 -18.47 -7.90 -20.46
CA GLU A 309 -19.60 -8.34 -19.67
C GLU A 309 -19.92 -7.34 -18.57
N LYS A 310 -21.19 -7.32 -18.17
CA LYS A 310 -21.69 -6.44 -17.10
C LYS A 310 -20.85 -6.55 -15.82
N GLU A 311 -20.37 -7.74 -15.46
CA GLU A 311 -19.55 -7.99 -14.26
C GLU A 311 -18.24 -7.18 -14.27
N ILE A 312 -17.61 -7.02 -15.44
CA ILE A 312 -16.41 -6.19 -15.61
C ILE A 312 -16.79 -4.71 -15.57
N ILE A 313 -17.86 -4.32 -16.27
CA ILE A 313 -18.34 -2.93 -16.31
C ILE A 313 -18.72 -2.41 -14.91
N ASP A 314 -19.36 -3.25 -14.10
CA ASP A 314 -19.77 -2.92 -12.73
C ASP A 314 -18.57 -2.81 -11.77
N SER A 315 -17.45 -3.45 -12.11
CA SER A 315 -16.24 -3.48 -11.28
C SER A 315 -15.22 -2.40 -11.67
N VAL A 316 -15.16 -2.01 -12.94
CA VAL A 316 -14.15 -1.10 -13.47
C VAL A 316 -14.33 0.34 -12.97
N GLN A 317 -13.22 1.07 -12.89
CA GLN A 317 -13.19 2.45 -12.45
C GLN A 317 -12.45 3.32 -13.48
N LYS A 318 -12.80 4.60 -13.53
CA LYS A 318 -12.11 5.58 -14.37
C LYS A 318 -10.65 5.70 -13.95
N LEU A 319 -9.81 6.02 -14.93
CA LEU A 319 -8.36 6.17 -14.84
C LEU A 319 -7.59 4.90 -14.48
N LEU A 320 -8.25 3.75 -14.46
CA LEU A 320 -7.58 2.46 -14.37
C LEU A 320 -6.70 2.27 -15.61
N VAL A 321 -5.46 1.83 -15.40
CA VAL A 321 -4.54 1.49 -16.48
C VAL A 321 -4.46 -0.03 -16.61
N ILE A 322 -4.55 -0.54 -17.83
CA ILE A 322 -4.48 -1.97 -18.12
C ILE A 322 -3.30 -2.19 -19.06
N GLU A 323 -2.33 -2.98 -18.61
CA GLU A 323 -1.21 -3.43 -19.42
C GLU A 323 -1.63 -4.69 -20.15
N CYS A 324 -1.65 -4.64 -21.49
CA CYS A 324 -2.30 -5.66 -22.30
C CYS A 324 -1.71 -5.81 -23.69
N THR A 325 -2.13 -6.85 -24.40
CA THR A 325 -2.00 -6.94 -25.85
C THR A 325 -3.30 -6.46 -26.49
N LEU A 326 -3.23 -5.38 -27.25
CA LEU A 326 -4.37 -4.77 -27.92
C LEU A 326 -4.44 -5.23 -29.37
N SER A 327 -5.55 -5.87 -29.74
CA SER A 327 -5.81 -6.29 -31.13
C SER A 327 -6.76 -5.32 -31.80
N THR A 328 -6.44 -4.92 -33.03
CA THR A 328 -7.27 -4.07 -33.89
C THR A 328 -7.73 -4.88 -35.09
N LEU A 329 -9.03 -4.86 -35.38
CA LEU A 329 -9.62 -5.48 -36.56
C LEU A 329 -9.61 -4.53 -37.76
N LYS A 330 -9.79 -5.06 -38.98
CA LYS A 330 -9.86 -4.25 -40.22
C LYS A 330 -11.00 -3.23 -40.25
N ASN A 331 -12.04 -3.40 -39.43
CA ASN A 331 -13.12 -2.42 -39.25
C ASN A 331 -12.81 -1.39 -38.14
N ASN A 332 -11.55 -1.31 -37.68
CA ASN A 332 -11.06 -0.48 -36.58
C ASN A 332 -11.64 -0.80 -35.19
N SER A 333 -12.42 -1.87 -35.04
CA SER A 333 -12.84 -2.34 -33.72
C SER A 333 -11.63 -2.89 -32.96
N LYS A 334 -11.52 -2.53 -31.69
CA LYS A 334 -10.43 -2.96 -30.80
C LYS A 334 -10.98 -3.90 -29.72
N PHE A 335 -10.15 -4.85 -29.30
CA PHE A 335 -10.43 -5.72 -28.15
C PHE A 335 -9.12 -6.11 -27.46
N ILE A 336 -9.22 -6.52 -26.20
CA ILE A 336 -8.05 -6.93 -25.42
C ILE A 336 -7.79 -8.42 -25.70
N HIS A 337 -6.65 -8.74 -26.29
CA HIS A 337 -6.25 -10.13 -26.54
C HIS A 337 -5.85 -10.82 -25.23
N SER A 338 -4.93 -10.21 -24.48
CA SER A 338 -4.41 -10.73 -23.21
C SER A 338 -4.12 -9.57 -22.27
N VAL A 339 -4.10 -9.85 -20.97
CA VAL A 339 -3.77 -8.86 -19.92
C VAL A 339 -2.55 -9.35 -19.16
N THR A 340 -1.57 -8.46 -19.02
CA THR A 340 -0.38 -8.67 -18.21
C THR A 340 -0.61 -8.17 -16.79
N ALA A 341 -1.16 -6.96 -16.64
CA ALA A 341 -1.39 -6.35 -15.35
C ALA A 341 -2.54 -5.33 -15.39
N VAL A 342 -3.14 -5.10 -14.22
CA VAL A 342 -4.16 -4.07 -14.01
C VAL A 342 -3.71 -3.17 -12.89
N TRP A 343 -3.57 -1.89 -13.22
CA TRP A 343 -2.96 -0.90 -12.36
C TRP A 343 -4.00 0.12 -11.91
N PRO A 344 -4.16 0.32 -10.59
CA PRO A 344 -4.99 1.40 -10.04
C PRO A 344 -4.55 2.78 -10.55
N SER A 345 -5.45 3.76 -10.49
CA SER A 345 -5.18 5.11 -11.03
C SER A 345 -4.15 5.92 -10.22
N TYR A 346 -3.68 5.38 -9.10
CA TYR A 346 -2.66 5.99 -8.25
C TYR A 346 -1.28 5.34 -8.42
N THR A 347 -1.14 4.33 -9.29
CA THR A 347 0.15 3.73 -9.59
C THR A 347 1.10 4.80 -10.15
N PRO A 348 2.32 4.92 -9.62
CA PRO A 348 3.26 5.93 -10.06
C PRO A 348 4.03 5.42 -11.29
N PHE A 349 3.47 5.60 -12.48
CA PHE A 349 4.15 5.21 -13.73
C PHE A 349 5.21 6.23 -14.15
N ASP A 350 5.00 7.50 -13.82
CA ASP A 350 5.74 8.64 -14.35
C ASP A 350 6.96 9.01 -13.47
N TYR A 351 7.47 8.07 -12.68
CA TYR A 351 8.58 8.33 -11.75
C TYR A 351 9.71 7.34 -11.99
N ASP A 352 10.66 7.74 -12.84
CA ASP A 352 11.96 7.11 -12.88
C ASP A 352 12.85 7.78 -11.81
N PRO A 353 13.20 7.09 -10.70
CA PRO A 353 14.10 7.65 -9.69
C PRO A 353 15.51 7.92 -10.25
N TYR A 354 15.83 7.46 -11.46
CA TYR A 354 17.13 7.62 -12.10
C TYR A 354 17.18 8.69 -13.21
N GLU A 355 16.07 9.31 -13.59
CA GLU A 355 16.04 10.30 -14.70
C GLU A 355 16.73 11.64 -14.37
N ASN A 356 17.04 11.90 -13.10
CA ASN A 356 17.80 13.09 -12.67
C ASN A 356 19.28 12.80 -12.33
N LEU A 357 19.81 11.64 -12.73
CA LEU A 357 21.25 11.30 -12.71
C LEU A 357 21.90 11.59 -14.06
#